data_AF-A0AB34HQK3-F1
#
_entry.id   AF-A0AB34HQK3-F1
#
_cell.length_a   1.000
_cell.length_b   1.000
_cell.length_c   1.000
_cell.angle_alpha   90.00
_cell.angle_beta   90.00
_cell.angle_gamma   90.00
#
_symmetry.space_group_name_H-M   'P 1'
#
loop_
_entity.id
_entity.type
_entity.pdbx_description
1 polymer ?
#
loop_
_entity_poly.entity_id
_entity_poly.type
_entity_poly.pdbx_seq_one_letter_code
_entity_poly.pdbx_strand_id
1 'polypeptide(L)'
;MRQLNNAGRAVFKENVYLQKALAYHLKEADALQKNSQKLQETQTSLLQQKEINDLLVKEKIMQLTQQRLQIQTLQKKVVSLETALSCMTKEFETEVLKLQQQAMVENQAGQSENFKLQHLLQMKDKEMNRVKKLAKNILDERTEVERFFLDALHQVKQQILFSRKHYKQVAQAAFNFKMREACAGRTEYPKIRTFDGREHSTNSVNQDLMEADKWY
;
A
#
# COMPACT_ATOMS: atom_id res chain seq x y z
N MET A 1 -128.06 77.00 30.75
CA MET A 1 -127.41 76.90 29.42
C MET A 1 -125.96 77.44 29.36
N ARG A 2 -125.49 78.37 30.20
CA ARG A 2 -124.09 78.90 30.13
C ARG A 2 -123.01 78.03 30.81
N GLN A 3 -123.33 77.24 31.84
CA GLN A 3 -122.34 76.39 32.52
C GLN A 3 -121.90 75.17 31.69
N LEU A 4 -122.81 74.57 30.91
CA LEU A 4 -122.50 73.50 29.94
C LEU A 4 -121.49 73.93 28.86
N ASN A 5 -121.49 75.22 28.49
CA ASN A 5 -120.67 75.77 27.41
C ASN A 5 -119.21 76.07 27.83
N ASN A 6 -118.96 76.28 29.12
CA ASN A 6 -117.61 76.44 29.68
C ASN A 6 -116.97 75.09 30.03
N ALA A 7 -117.75 74.14 30.55
CA ALA A 7 -117.28 72.76 30.79
C ALA A 7 -116.88 72.07 29.47
N GLY A 8 -117.67 72.24 28.39
CA GLY A 8 -117.34 71.69 27.08
C GLY A 8 -116.04 72.24 26.47
N ARG A 9 -115.72 73.53 26.68
CA ARG A 9 -114.46 74.13 26.20
C ARG A 9 -113.24 73.68 27.00
N ALA A 10 -113.38 73.51 28.32
CA ALA A 10 -112.32 72.95 29.16
C ALA A 10 -112.01 71.51 28.75
N VAL A 11 -113.04 70.68 28.60
CA VAL A 11 -112.91 69.29 28.13
C VAL A 11 -112.30 69.22 26.73
N PHE A 12 -112.66 70.14 25.81
CA PHE A 12 -112.06 70.16 24.47
C PHE A 12 -110.58 70.54 24.48
N LYS A 13 -110.18 71.56 25.27
CA LYS A 13 -108.76 71.93 25.44
C LYS A 13 -107.95 70.79 26.05
N GLU A 14 -108.53 70.12 27.04
CA GLU A 14 -107.93 68.96 27.70
C GLU A 14 -107.80 67.78 26.72
N ASN A 15 -108.81 67.54 25.88
CA ASN A 15 -108.75 66.52 24.84
C ASN A 15 -107.66 66.81 23.80
N VAL A 16 -107.51 68.06 23.36
CA VAL A 16 -106.43 68.48 22.44
C VAL A 16 -105.05 68.34 23.09
N TYR A 17 -104.91 68.67 24.38
CA TYR A 17 -103.67 68.47 25.12
C TYR A 17 -103.35 66.98 25.29
N LEU A 18 -104.35 66.18 25.66
CA LEU A 18 -104.24 64.72 25.78
C LEU A 18 -103.86 64.07 24.45
N GLN A 19 -104.43 64.51 23.32
CA GLN A 19 -104.04 64.01 22.00
C GLN A 19 -102.58 64.35 21.66
N LYS A 20 -102.10 65.56 21.98
CA LYS A 20 -100.69 65.93 21.79
C LYS A 20 -99.75 65.13 22.68
N ALA A 21 -100.11 64.93 23.94
CA ALA A 21 -99.34 64.10 24.87
C ALA A 21 -99.30 62.64 24.41
N LEU A 22 -100.45 62.10 23.96
CA LEU A 22 -100.55 60.75 23.40
C LEU A 22 -99.66 60.58 22.16
N ALA A 23 -99.70 61.54 21.22
CA ALA A 23 -98.87 61.51 20.02
C ALA A 23 -97.37 61.59 20.34
N TYR A 24 -96.98 62.42 21.32
CA TYR A 24 -95.61 62.49 21.80
C TYR A 24 -95.16 61.16 22.40
N HIS A 25 -95.95 60.58 23.32
CA HIS A 25 -95.63 59.30 23.94
C HIS A 25 -95.63 58.13 22.96
N LEU A 26 -96.50 58.12 21.95
CA LEU A 26 -96.47 57.13 20.88
C LEU A 26 -95.17 57.21 20.07
N LYS A 27 -94.71 58.43 19.76
CA LYS A 27 -93.46 58.65 19.02
C LYS A 27 -92.23 58.29 19.87
N GLU A 28 -92.26 58.59 21.16
CA GLU A 28 -91.22 58.21 22.12
C GLU A 28 -91.18 56.69 22.31
N ALA A 29 -92.33 56.03 22.41
CA ALA A 29 -92.43 54.58 22.49
C ALA A 29 -91.89 53.90 21.21
N ASP A 30 -92.23 54.41 20.02
CA ASP A 30 -91.68 53.90 18.75
C ASP A 30 -90.16 54.09 18.65
N ALA A 31 -89.64 55.24 19.09
CA ALA A 31 -88.20 55.49 19.14
C ALA A 31 -87.47 54.58 20.13
N LEU A 32 -88.03 54.37 21.33
CA LEU A 32 -87.52 53.44 22.33
C LEU A 32 -87.56 51.99 21.82
N GLN A 33 -88.63 51.60 21.12
CA GLN A 33 -88.77 50.27 20.54
C GLN A 33 -87.71 50.01 19.45
N LYS A 34 -87.49 50.98 18.55
CA LYS A 34 -86.44 50.90 17.52
C LYS A 34 -85.04 50.85 18.14
N ASN A 35 -84.78 51.64 19.18
CA ASN A 35 -83.51 51.59 19.90
C ASN A 35 -83.31 50.25 20.60
N SER A 36 -84.35 49.72 21.25
CA SER A 36 -84.33 48.40 21.89
C SER A 36 -83.99 47.29 20.89
N GLN A 37 -84.63 47.29 19.71
CA GLN A 37 -84.33 46.35 18.63
C GLN A 37 -82.88 46.46 18.15
N LYS A 38 -82.37 47.67 17.89
CA LYS A 38 -80.97 47.88 17.51
C LYS A 38 -79.99 47.42 18.59
N LEU A 39 -80.32 47.67 19.87
CA LEU A 39 -79.51 47.21 21.00
C LEU A 39 -79.47 45.69 21.06
N GLN A 40 -80.61 45.03 20.81
CA GLN A 40 -80.71 43.59 20.79
C GLN A 40 -79.92 42.97 19.63
N GLU A 41 -80.03 43.54 18.42
CA GLU A 41 -79.25 43.11 17.25
C GLU A 41 -77.74 43.26 17.48
N THR A 42 -77.30 44.41 17.97
CA THR A 42 -75.88 44.65 18.29
C THR A 42 -75.38 43.74 19.40
N GLN A 43 -76.19 43.49 20.43
CA GLN A 43 -75.85 42.52 21.48
C GLN A 43 -75.68 41.11 20.91
N THR A 44 -76.57 40.65 20.02
CA THR A 44 -76.44 39.32 19.40
C THR A 44 -75.20 39.22 18.51
N SER A 45 -74.90 40.25 17.72
CA SER A 45 -73.70 40.29 16.88
C SER A 45 -72.41 40.27 17.72
N LEU A 46 -72.35 41.06 18.80
CA LEU A 46 -71.20 41.07 19.70
C LEU A 46 -70.98 39.73 20.40
N LEU A 47 -72.06 39.03 20.79
CA LEU A 47 -71.96 37.69 21.37
C LEU A 47 -71.37 36.68 20.38
N GLN A 48 -71.84 36.69 19.13
CA GLN A 48 -71.29 35.83 18.07
C GLN A 48 -69.81 36.13 17.80
N GLN A 49 -69.45 37.42 17.68
CA GLN A 49 -68.08 37.84 17.46
C GLN A 49 -67.17 37.40 18.62
N LYS A 50 -67.65 37.51 19.86
CA LYS A 50 -66.94 37.06 21.05
C LYS A 50 -66.69 35.55 21.00
N GLU A 51 -67.73 34.76 20.70
CA GLU A 51 -67.61 33.30 20.63
C GLU A 51 -66.62 32.85 19.54
N ILE A 52 -66.67 33.47 18.36
CA ILE A 52 -65.72 33.21 17.28
C ILE A 52 -64.29 33.55 17.70
N ASN A 53 -64.09 34.72 18.33
CA ASN A 53 -62.78 35.13 18.81
C ASN A 53 -62.24 34.18 19.89
N ASP A 54 -63.09 33.74 20.82
CA ASP A 54 -62.72 32.80 21.89
C ASP A 54 -62.27 31.45 21.29
N LEU A 55 -62.95 30.95 20.26
CA LEU A 55 -62.54 29.74 19.53
C LEU A 55 -61.22 29.93 18.80
N LEU A 56 -61.04 31.06 18.12
CA LEU A 56 -59.82 31.36 17.36
C LEU A 56 -58.60 31.52 18.28
N VAL A 57 -58.77 32.13 19.45
CA VAL A 57 -57.71 32.21 20.48
C VAL A 57 -57.33 30.82 20.98
N LYS A 58 -58.32 29.96 21.29
CA LYS A 58 -58.05 28.57 21.72
C LYS A 58 -57.30 27.78 20.65
N GLU A 59 -57.70 27.90 19.39
CA GLU A 59 -57.03 27.24 18.27
C GLU A 59 -55.57 27.73 18.12
N LYS A 60 -55.35 29.05 18.19
CA LYS A 60 -53.99 29.62 18.11
C LYS A 60 -53.10 29.18 19.26
N ILE A 61 -53.63 29.12 20.48
CA ILE A 61 -52.91 28.58 21.63
C ILE A 61 -52.51 27.12 21.36
N MET A 62 -53.44 26.29 20.88
CA MET A 62 -53.16 24.88 20.59
C MET A 62 -52.07 24.72 19.52
N GLN A 63 -52.14 25.48 18.43
CA GLN A 63 -51.12 25.50 17.36
C GLN A 63 -49.74 25.92 17.89
N LEU A 64 -49.67 27.01 18.67
CA LEU A 64 -48.42 27.49 19.27
C LEU A 64 -47.82 26.45 20.23
N THR A 65 -48.66 25.77 20.99
CA THR A 65 -48.21 24.74 21.93
C THR A 65 -47.61 23.54 21.18
N GLN A 66 -48.25 23.11 20.09
CA GLN A 66 -47.75 22.04 19.22
C GLN A 66 -46.43 22.44 18.54
N GLN A 67 -46.33 23.65 18.00
CA GLN A 67 -45.09 24.15 17.39
C GLN A 67 -43.95 24.21 18.41
N ARG A 68 -44.22 24.68 19.63
CA ARG A 68 -43.22 24.72 20.71
C ARG A 68 -42.69 23.33 21.06
N LEU A 69 -43.55 22.33 21.11
CA LEU A 69 -43.14 20.94 21.32
C LEU A 69 -42.26 20.42 20.17
N GLN A 70 -42.64 20.69 18.92
CA GLN A 70 -41.83 20.31 17.77
C GLN A 70 -40.45 20.95 17.78
N ILE A 71 -40.37 22.25 18.09
CA ILE A 71 -39.10 22.97 18.22
C ILE A 71 -38.23 22.33 19.30
N GLN A 72 -38.80 22.01 20.47
CA GLN A 72 -38.05 21.35 21.54
C GLN A 72 -37.54 19.96 21.13
N THR A 73 -38.35 19.17 20.43
CA THR A 73 -37.92 17.86 19.92
C THR A 73 -36.79 17.99 18.91
N LEU A 74 -36.88 18.95 17.99
CA LEU A 74 -35.84 19.20 16.99
C LEU A 74 -34.54 19.69 17.63
N GLN A 75 -34.63 20.60 18.61
CA GLN A 75 -33.46 21.07 19.36
C GLN A 75 -32.74 19.92 20.08
N LYS A 76 -33.48 19.01 20.73
CA LYS A 76 -32.90 17.82 21.35
C LYS A 76 -32.20 16.91 20.34
N LYS A 77 -32.78 16.73 19.16
CA LYS A 77 -32.17 15.95 18.07
C LYS A 77 -30.88 16.59 17.58
N VAL A 78 -30.86 17.91 17.37
CA VAL A 78 -29.67 18.64 16.94
C VAL A 78 -28.54 18.45 17.95
N VAL A 79 -28.79 18.69 19.24
CA VAL A 79 -27.78 18.51 20.29
C VAL A 79 -27.26 17.06 20.34
N SER A 80 -28.14 16.07 20.20
CA SER A 80 -27.74 14.66 20.15
C SER A 80 -26.83 14.35 18.97
N LEU A 81 -27.13 14.90 17.79
CA LEU A 81 -26.33 14.71 16.59
C LEU A 81 -24.98 15.43 16.68
N GLU A 82 -24.96 16.67 17.18
CA GLU A 82 -23.73 17.43 17.42
C GLU A 82 -22.81 16.71 18.42
N THR A 83 -23.39 16.12 19.47
CA THR A 83 -22.63 15.34 20.45
C THR A 83 -22.05 14.08 19.81
N ALA A 84 -22.85 13.32 19.05
CA ALA A 84 -22.38 12.13 18.35
C ALA A 84 -21.27 12.45 17.35
N LEU A 85 -21.43 13.53 16.57
CA LEU A 85 -20.42 13.99 15.63
C LEU A 85 -19.12 14.41 16.34
N SER A 86 -19.22 15.14 17.44
CA SER A 86 -18.06 15.54 18.24
C SER A 86 -17.28 14.32 18.77
N CYS A 87 -17.98 13.28 19.23
CA CYS A 87 -17.34 12.02 19.64
C CYS A 87 -16.66 11.34 18.46
N MET A 88 -17.35 11.17 17.33
CA MET A 88 -16.79 10.53 16.14
C MET A 88 -15.55 11.24 15.60
N THR A 89 -15.56 12.58 15.57
CA THR A 89 -14.40 13.36 15.12
C THR A 89 -13.19 13.13 16.02
N LYS A 90 -13.38 13.12 17.34
CA LYS A 90 -12.29 12.86 18.29
C LYS A 90 -11.74 11.45 18.14
N GLU A 91 -12.61 10.44 18.05
CA GLU A 91 -12.21 9.05 17.85
C GLU A 91 -11.41 8.90 16.55
N PHE A 92 -11.89 9.52 15.47
CA PHE A 92 -11.20 9.52 14.18
C PHE A 92 -9.81 10.17 14.26
N GLU A 93 -9.70 11.36 14.86
CA GLU A 93 -8.41 12.03 15.07
C GLU A 93 -7.44 11.17 15.89
N THR A 94 -7.92 10.50 16.95
CA THR A 94 -7.09 9.61 17.76
C THR A 94 -6.59 8.39 17.00
N GLU A 95 -7.45 7.76 16.18
CA GLU A 95 -7.05 6.62 15.37
C GLU A 95 -6.08 7.02 14.24
N VAL A 96 -6.28 8.19 13.62
CA VAL A 96 -5.32 8.72 12.64
C VAL A 96 -3.94 8.91 13.26
N LEU A 97 -3.85 9.53 14.45
CA LEU A 97 -2.57 9.73 15.14
C LEU A 97 -1.89 8.41 15.51
N LYS A 98 -2.67 7.45 16.00
CA LYS A 98 -2.18 6.11 16.36
C LYS A 98 -1.64 5.36 15.15
N LEU A 99 -2.36 5.39 14.03
CA LEU A 99 -1.92 4.79 12.77
C LEU A 99 -0.64 5.44 12.25
N GLN A 100 -0.54 6.77 12.29
CA GLN A 100 0.67 7.49 11.89
C GLN A 100 1.87 7.11 12.77
N GLN A 101 1.68 7.03 14.08
CA GLN A 101 2.75 6.64 15.00
C GLN A 101 3.19 5.19 14.77
N GLN A 102 2.24 4.28 14.59
CA GLN A 102 2.55 2.88 14.30
C GLN A 102 3.32 2.74 12.98
N ALA A 103 2.86 3.38 11.90
CA ALA A 103 3.54 3.38 10.62
C ALA A 103 4.96 3.97 10.71
N MET A 104 5.16 5.01 11.51
CA MET A 104 6.48 5.60 11.75
C MET A 104 7.43 4.62 12.44
N VAL A 105 6.97 3.93 13.49
CA VAL A 105 7.77 2.93 14.22
C VAL A 105 8.13 1.74 13.31
N GLU A 106 7.15 1.21 12.57
CA GLU A 106 7.36 0.11 11.64
C GLU A 106 8.35 0.49 10.53
N ASN A 107 8.23 1.69 9.97
CA ASN A 107 9.15 2.17 8.95
C ASN A 107 10.58 2.35 9.49
N GLN A 108 10.75 2.87 10.70
CA GLN A 108 12.06 2.98 11.34
C GLN A 108 12.69 1.60 11.61
N ALA A 109 11.90 0.65 12.09
CA ALA A 109 12.36 -0.73 12.28
C ALA A 109 12.80 -1.35 10.94
N GLY A 110 11.98 -1.19 9.89
CA GLY A 110 12.28 -1.67 8.54
C GLY A 110 13.53 -1.02 7.94
N GLN A 111 13.77 0.27 8.19
CA GLN A 111 15.00 0.95 7.74
C GLN A 111 16.24 0.38 8.44
N SER A 112 16.17 0.14 9.76
CA SER A 112 17.28 -0.46 10.52
C SER A 112 17.60 -1.87 10.04
N GLU A 113 16.57 -2.68 9.77
CA GLU A 113 16.76 -4.03 9.23
C GLU A 113 17.35 -4.01 7.82
N ASN A 114 16.84 -3.15 6.93
CA ASN A 114 17.39 -2.97 5.59
C ASN A 114 18.87 -2.59 5.63
N PHE A 115 19.27 -1.67 6.52
CA PHE A 115 20.66 -1.29 6.69
C PHE A 115 21.54 -2.49 7.10
N LYS A 116 21.08 -3.29 8.07
CA LYS A 116 21.79 -4.50 8.51
C LYS A 116 21.94 -5.51 7.38
N LEU A 117 20.88 -5.75 6.62
CA LEU A 117 20.89 -6.68 5.48
C LEU A 117 21.81 -6.21 4.37
N GLN A 118 21.79 -4.93 4.02
CA GLN A 118 22.71 -4.35 3.04
C GLN A 118 24.18 -4.49 3.49
N HIS A 119 24.47 -4.23 4.77
CA HIS A 119 25.81 -4.41 5.30
C HIS A 119 26.27 -5.88 5.23
N LEU A 120 25.40 -6.81 5.61
CA LEU A 120 25.69 -8.25 5.55
C LEU A 120 25.95 -8.70 4.11
N LEU A 121 25.14 -8.24 3.16
CA LEU A 121 25.31 -8.52 1.73
C LEU A 121 26.70 -8.05 1.25
N GLN A 122 27.08 -6.81 1.56
CA GLN A 122 28.40 -6.27 1.19
C GLN A 122 29.55 -7.10 1.75
N MET A 123 29.44 -7.57 2.99
CA MET A 123 30.45 -8.43 3.61
C MET A 123 30.52 -9.79 2.93
N LYS A 124 29.38 -10.37 2.55
CA LYS A 124 29.31 -11.63 1.80
C LYS A 124 29.88 -11.49 0.39
N ASP A 125 29.65 -10.38 -0.30
CA ASP A 125 30.25 -10.12 -1.60
C ASP A 125 31.79 -10.02 -1.52
N LYS A 126 32.31 -9.37 -0.47
CA LYS A 126 33.76 -9.31 -0.22
C LYS A 126 34.35 -10.70 0.02
N GLU A 127 33.69 -11.52 0.84
CA GLU A 127 34.09 -12.90 1.11
C GLU A 127 34.07 -13.75 -0.18
N MET A 128 32.99 -13.67 -0.96
CA MET A 128 32.84 -14.34 -2.24
C MET A 128 33.96 -13.95 -3.22
N ASN A 129 34.30 -12.67 -3.30
CA ASN A 129 35.38 -12.19 -4.16
C ASN A 129 36.75 -12.73 -3.72
N ARG A 130 36.99 -12.91 -2.43
CA ARG A 130 38.22 -13.55 -1.92
C ARG A 130 38.27 -15.03 -2.34
N VAL A 131 37.17 -15.76 -2.18
CA VAL A 131 37.08 -17.17 -2.59
C VAL A 131 37.32 -17.31 -4.09
N LYS A 132 36.71 -16.46 -4.93
CA LYS A 132 36.93 -16.46 -6.39
C LYS A 132 38.40 -16.23 -6.76
N LYS A 133 39.08 -15.29 -6.09
CA LYS A 133 40.51 -15.04 -6.31
C LYS A 133 41.36 -16.25 -5.92
N LEU A 134 41.08 -16.84 -4.76
CA LEU A 134 41.81 -18.03 -4.31
C LEU A 134 41.62 -19.21 -5.27
N ALA A 135 40.39 -19.47 -5.71
CA ALA A 135 40.09 -20.51 -6.68
C ALA A 135 40.84 -20.30 -8.00
N LYS A 136 40.92 -19.05 -8.48
CA LYS A 136 41.70 -18.71 -9.67
C LYS A 136 43.20 -18.98 -9.46
N ASN A 137 43.77 -18.53 -8.35
CA ASN A 137 45.19 -18.75 -8.05
C ASN A 137 45.54 -20.24 -8.02
N ILE A 138 44.70 -21.07 -7.39
CA ILE A 138 44.90 -22.53 -7.35
C ILE A 138 44.90 -23.13 -8.77
N LEU A 139 43.99 -22.67 -9.65
CA LEU A 139 43.95 -23.13 -11.03
C LEU A 139 45.19 -22.68 -11.81
N ASP A 140 45.64 -21.44 -11.61
CA ASP A 140 46.83 -20.90 -12.26
C ASP A 140 48.09 -21.67 -11.83
N GLU A 141 48.29 -21.88 -10.52
CA GLU A 141 49.39 -22.68 -9.94
C GLU A 141 49.38 -24.12 -10.45
N ARG A 142 48.20 -24.77 -10.47
CA ARG A 142 48.05 -26.13 -11.01
C ARG A 142 48.42 -26.17 -12.49
N THR A 143 47.97 -25.19 -13.26
CA THR A 143 48.27 -25.09 -14.70
C THR A 143 49.77 -24.93 -14.94
N GLU A 144 50.45 -24.14 -14.11
CA GLU A 144 51.90 -23.97 -14.19
C GLU A 144 52.65 -25.29 -13.91
N VAL A 145 52.25 -26.00 -12.86
CA VAL A 145 52.83 -27.30 -12.49
C VAL A 145 52.59 -28.35 -13.59
N GLU A 146 51.38 -28.40 -14.16
CA GLU A 146 51.06 -29.29 -15.27
C GLU A 146 51.93 -29.00 -16.51
N ARG A 147 52.14 -27.72 -16.84
CA ARG A 147 53.04 -27.32 -17.93
C ARG A 147 54.48 -27.72 -17.66
N PHE A 148 54.97 -27.47 -16.44
CA PHE A 148 56.31 -27.87 -16.03
C PHE A 148 56.53 -29.37 -16.20
N PHE A 149 55.58 -30.21 -15.76
CA PHE A 149 55.69 -31.66 -15.94
C PHE A 149 55.65 -32.09 -17.40
N LEU A 150 54.79 -31.48 -18.22
CA LEU A 150 54.76 -31.77 -19.66
C LEU A 150 56.09 -31.41 -20.35
N ASP A 151 56.67 -30.27 -20.01
CA ASP A 151 57.96 -29.83 -20.53
C ASP A 151 59.09 -30.76 -20.07
N ALA A 152 59.11 -31.16 -18.80
CA ALA A 152 60.09 -32.11 -18.27
C ALA A 152 59.98 -33.48 -18.96
N LEU A 153 58.77 -34.01 -19.13
CA LEU A 153 58.54 -35.26 -19.86
C LEU A 153 58.97 -35.14 -21.32
N HIS A 154 58.72 -34.00 -21.96
CA HIS A 154 59.19 -33.73 -23.32
C HIS A 154 60.72 -33.75 -23.38
N GLN A 155 61.40 -33.05 -22.47
CA GLN A 155 62.86 -33.02 -22.40
C GLN A 155 63.45 -34.42 -22.17
N VAL A 156 62.91 -35.20 -21.24
CA VAL A 156 63.34 -36.58 -20.98
C VAL A 156 63.17 -37.44 -22.23
N LYS A 157 62.04 -37.32 -22.92
CA LYS A 157 61.80 -38.02 -24.18
C LYS A 157 62.86 -37.66 -25.24
N GLN A 158 63.18 -36.38 -25.41
CA GLN A 158 64.22 -35.93 -26.35
C GLN A 158 65.59 -36.48 -25.95
N GLN A 159 65.92 -36.46 -24.66
CA GLN A 159 67.19 -36.96 -24.15
C GLN A 159 67.34 -38.47 -24.37
N ILE A 160 66.28 -39.24 -24.18
CA ILE A 160 66.26 -40.69 -24.48
C ILE A 160 66.49 -40.91 -25.98
N LEU A 161 65.79 -40.19 -26.85
CA LEU A 161 65.97 -40.31 -28.30
C LEU A 161 67.41 -39.96 -28.73
N PHE A 162 67.97 -38.88 -28.16
CA PHE A 162 69.35 -38.48 -28.41
C PHE A 162 70.35 -39.53 -27.92
N SER A 163 70.20 -40.01 -26.69
CA SER A 163 71.05 -41.04 -26.09
C SER A 163 71.03 -42.34 -26.90
N ARG A 164 69.85 -42.81 -27.29
CA ARG A 164 69.70 -44.01 -28.15
C ARG A 164 70.40 -43.84 -29.50
N LYS A 165 70.24 -42.68 -30.14
CA LYS A 165 70.91 -42.36 -31.41
C LYS A 165 72.43 -42.31 -31.24
N HIS A 166 72.91 -41.64 -30.19
CA HIS A 166 74.34 -41.51 -29.90
C HIS A 166 74.98 -42.86 -29.59
N TYR A 167 74.34 -43.67 -28.74
CA TYR A 167 74.79 -45.03 -28.41
C TYR A 167 74.95 -45.88 -29.67
N LYS A 168 73.96 -45.85 -30.57
CA LYS A 168 74.03 -46.58 -31.85
C LYS A 168 75.22 -46.12 -32.71
N GLN A 169 75.48 -44.81 -32.80
CA GLN A 169 76.62 -44.26 -33.54
C GLN A 169 77.96 -44.66 -32.93
N VAL A 170 78.10 -44.56 -31.61
CA VAL A 170 79.33 -44.93 -30.89
C VAL A 170 79.60 -46.42 -31.01
N ALA A 171 78.58 -47.27 -30.82
CA ALA A 171 78.71 -48.72 -31.00
C ALA A 171 79.12 -49.08 -32.43
N GLN A 172 78.58 -48.40 -33.44
CA GLN A 172 78.95 -48.61 -34.85
C GLN A 172 80.39 -48.19 -35.11
N ALA A 173 80.81 -47.03 -34.61
CA ALA A 173 82.17 -46.53 -34.76
C ALA A 173 83.19 -47.45 -34.08
N ALA A 174 82.89 -47.90 -32.86
CA ALA A 174 83.74 -48.83 -32.12
C ALA A 174 83.86 -50.19 -32.82
N PHE A 175 82.76 -50.74 -33.36
CA PHE A 175 82.79 -51.95 -34.16
C PHE A 175 83.65 -51.78 -35.43
N ASN A 176 83.42 -50.70 -36.19
CA ASN A 176 84.17 -50.40 -37.42
C ASN A 176 85.66 -50.16 -37.15
N PHE A 177 86.00 -49.57 -36.00
CA PHE A 177 87.39 -49.39 -35.57
C PHE A 177 88.06 -50.75 -35.29
N LYS A 178 87.43 -51.60 -34.48
CA LYS A 178 87.94 -52.95 -34.19
C LYS A 178 88.09 -53.79 -35.46
N MET A 179 87.14 -53.70 -36.39
CA MET A 179 87.23 -54.37 -37.69
C MET A 179 88.48 -53.93 -38.48
N ARG A 180 88.78 -52.62 -38.51
CA ARG A 180 89.97 -52.08 -39.19
C ARG A 180 91.27 -52.52 -38.53
N GLU A 181 91.37 -52.50 -37.20
CA GLU A 181 92.55 -52.98 -36.47
C GLU A 181 92.79 -54.49 -36.69
N ALA A 182 91.71 -55.28 -36.76
CA ALA A 182 91.79 -56.70 -37.08
C ALA A 182 92.24 -56.96 -38.53
N CYS A 183 91.73 -56.19 -39.50
CA CYS A 183 92.24 -56.23 -40.88
C CYS A 183 93.73 -55.90 -40.98
N ALA A 184 94.23 -55.02 -40.11
CA ALA A 184 95.65 -54.66 -40.02
C ALA A 184 96.51 -55.70 -39.27
N GLY A 185 95.92 -56.82 -38.83
CA GLY A 185 96.61 -57.91 -38.12
C GLY A 185 96.98 -57.60 -36.68
N ARG A 186 96.46 -56.51 -36.10
CA ARG A 186 96.81 -56.07 -34.73
C ARG A 186 95.95 -56.72 -33.64
N THR A 187 94.75 -57.15 -33.99
CA THR A 187 93.77 -57.76 -33.07
C THR A 187 92.92 -58.81 -33.77
N GLU A 188 92.16 -59.61 -33.03
CA GLU A 188 91.16 -60.52 -33.60
C GLU A 188 89.92 -59.78 -34.13
N TYR A 189 89.23 -60.39 -35.10
CA TYR A 189 88.00 -59.83 -35.66
C TYR A 189 86.86 -59.81 -34.63
N PRO A 190 86.14 -58.67 -34.50
CA PRO A 190 84.99 -58.60 -33.59
C PRO A 190 83.83 -59.48 -34.07
N LYS A 191 83.04 -60.02 -33.13
CA LYS A 191 81.79 -60.76 -33.45
C LYS A 191 80.86 -59.89 -34.30
N ILE A 192 80.25 -60.48 -35.33
CA ILE A 192 79.31 -59.79 -36.23
C ILE A 192 78.20 -59.14 -35.41
N ARG A 193 77.98 -57.85 -35.64
CA ARG A 193 76.98 -57.03 -34.95
C ARG A 193 76.18 -56.24 -35.97
N THR A 194 74.85 -56.23 -35.83
CA THR A 194 73.96 -55.53 -36.76
C THR A 194 73.42 -54.23 -36.17
N PHE A 195 73.13 -53.29 -37.06
CA PHE A 195 72.69 -51.93 -36.71
C PHE A 195 71.45 -51.50 -37.51
N ASP A 196 70.98 -52.32 -38.43
CA ASP A 196 69.84 -52.06 -39.31
C ASP A 196 68.49 -52.44 -38.68
N GLY A 197 68.51 -53.23 -37.60
CA GLY A 197 67.32 -53.55 -36.82
C GLY A 197 66.46 -54.69 -37.37
N ARG A 198 67.02 -55.58 -38.19
CA ARG A 198 66.30 -56.78 -38.64
C ARG A 198 65.97 -57.74 -37.49
N GLU A 199 64.78 -58.32 -37.54
CA GLU A 199 64.22 -59.17 -36.46
C GLU A 199 64.98 -60.48 -36.21
N HIS A 200 65.76 -60.97 -37.18
CA HIS A 200 66.48 -62.25 -37.08
C HIS A 200 67.97 -62.10 -36.70
N SER A 201 68.41 -60.93 -36.23
CA SER A 201 69.78 -60.74 -35.77
C SER A 201 69.97 -61.21 -34.33
N THR A 202 70.93 -62.10 -34.10
CA THR A 202 71.31 -62.63 -32.78
C THR A 202 72.25 -61.71 -31.99
N ASN A 203 72.79 -60.65 -32.62
CA ASN A 203 73.67 -59.67 -31.98
C ASN A 203 73.41 -58.28 -32.58
N SER A 204 72.40 -57.59 -32.07
CA SER A 204 71.91 -56.31 -32.59
C SER A 204 71.99 -55.22 -31.54
N VAL A 205 72.45 -54.03 -31.92
CA VAL A 205 72.42 -52.84 -31.04
C VAL A 205 71.01 -52.52 -30.54
N ASN A 206 69.98 -52.81 -31.34
CA ASN A 206 68.61 -52.55 -30.93
C ASN A 206 68.16 -53.49 -29.81
N GLN A 207 68.72 -54.71 -29.75
CA GLN A 207 68.46 -55.63 -28.65
C GLN A 207 69.04 -55.10 -27.34
N ASP A 208 70.27 -54.56 -27.36
CA ASP A 208 70.87 -53.91 -26.19
C ASP A 208 70.03 -52.73 -25.68
N LEU A 209 69.46 -51.93 -26.59
CA LEU A 209 68.55 -50.83 -26.24
C LEU A 209 67.22 -51.32 -25.66
N MET A 210 66.65 -52.41 -26.21
CA MET A 210 65.43 -53.02 -25.67
C MET A 210 65.66 -53.69 -24.32
N GLU A 211 66.81 -54.33 -24.14
CA GLU A 211 67.19 -54.92 -22.86
C GLU A 211 67.35 -53.83 -21.81
N ALA A 212 68.03 -52.72 -22.12
CA ALA A 212 68.15 -51.57 -21.22
C ALA A 212 66.79 -51.00 -20.78
N ASP A 213 65.80 -50.98 -21.67
CA ASP A 213 64.43 -50.56 -21.35
C ASP A 213 63.70 -51.51 -20.39
N LYS A 214 64.14 -52.77 -20.23
CA LYS A 214 63.52 -53.73 -19.29
C LYS A 214 63.99 -53.57 -17.83
N TRP A 215 65.08 -52.83 -17.60
CA TRP A 215 65.65 -52.65 -16.25
C TRP A 215 65.03 -51.48 -15.47
N TYR A 216 64.00 -50.82 -16.03
CA TYR A 216 63.21 -49.75 -15.42
C TYR A 216 61.72 -50.03 -15.57
#